data_AF-A0A820U2S2-F1
#
_entry.id   AF-A0A820U2S2-F1
#
_cell.length_a   1.000
_cell.length_b   1.000
_cell.length_c   1.000
_cell.angle_alpha   90.00
_cell.angle_beta   90.00
_cell.angle_gamma   90.00
#
_symmetry.space_group_name_H-M   'P 1'
#
loop_
_entity.id
_entity.type
_entity.pdbx_description
1 polymer ?
#
loop_
_entity_poly.entity_id
_entity_poly.type
_entity_poly.pdbx_seq_one_letter_code
_entity_poly.pdbx_strand_id
1 'polypeptide(L)'
;MADTAADYYEKLLEAPIVIRPHPYVDAPFMQWENEAELIPTVTYPEILNILRSRKKKQSLDIHGLSPFILDKIPKNYWHLLVQLYNYSFSEGYILNKFKEVRMILLAKKNAICIPDQTRPISLLDSFLKVQEKLFHCRFLKILKDRGILPDNQSGFRAGFRLQTRVLLLIDQISSYMSNSSPTTTVFVDFKSAFDQLWFEGCLGKLARIGIPTAYVNWIRAWLNDRKAVIEVKGKRSRWIKIHRGCPQGSSFSPTLFITYHSDMADYLPGAMSFFFADDLAAVLAGQIGIRFTNQCIDLEYRLQNFLDQLELYSILSVQPVNYSKTQAMFSARAVSYPNPLPQVHCGDHSLEWITAFKYLGYWLSTKLGWGSIIRKTTLIVHIICDYYMEQLLKSCYCGTYELAYTGFLIICEQLWSSNCNEFCNLTIKME
;
A
#
# COMPACT_ATOMS: atom_id res chain seq x y z
N MET A 1 -3.89 22.48 -19.13
CA MET A 1 -3.59 21.99 -17.76
C MET A 1 -4.59 20.94 -17.30
N ALA A 2 -5.88 21.25 -17.10
CA ALA A 2 -6.87 20.23 -16.71
C ALA A 2 -7.06 19.17 -17.81
N ASP A 3 -7.28 19.57 -19.07
CA ASP A 3 -7.39 18.61 -20.17
C ASP A 3 -6.07 17.89 -20.47
N THR A 4 -4.93 18.59 -20.39
CA THR A 4 -3.59 17.96 -20.50
C THR A 4 -3.39 16.85 -19.46
N ALA A 5 -3.89 17.06 -18.23
CA ALA A 5 -3.87 16.02 -17.21
C ALA A 5 -4.88 14.92 -17.51
N ALA A 6 -6.06 15.25 -18.05
CA ALA A 6 -7.06 14.30 -18.49
C ALA A 6 -6.50 13.36 -19.57
N ASP A 7 -5.79 13.88 -20.57
CA ASP A 7 -5.15 13.07 -21.61
C ASP A 7 -4.11 12.09 -21.01
N TYR A 8 -3.30 12.56 -20.05
CA TYR A 8 -2.34 11.70 -19.35
C TYR A 8 -3.02 10.59 -18.56
N TYR A 9 -4.02 10.94 -17.74
CA TYR A 9 -4.70 9.98 -16.86
C TYR A 9 -5.67 9.06 -17.60
N GLU A 10 -6.27 9.50 -18.70
CA GLU A 10 -7.07 8.63 -19.58
C GLU A 10 -6.17 7.52 -20.14
N LYS A 11 -5.01 7.88 -20.71
CA LYS A 11 -4.02 6.90 -21.15
C LYS A 11 -3.50 6.02 -20.02
N LEU A 12 -3.26 6.60 -18.83
CA LEU A 12 -2.81 5.83 -17.67
C LEU A 12 -3.87 4.84 -17.19
N LEU A 13 -5.16 5.15 -17.31
CA LEU A 13 -6.27 4.35 -16.78
C LEU A 13 -7.02 3.55 -17.86
N GLU A 14 -6.46 3.46 -19.07
CA GLU A 14 -6.92 2.57 -20.13
C GLU A 14 -6.81 1.08 -19.74
N ALA A 15 -7.60 0.24 -20.41
CA ALA A 15 -7.54 -1.20 -20.21
C ALA A 15 -6.13 -1.69 -20.59
N PRO A 16 -5.49 -2.53 -19.76
CA PRO A 16 -4.17 -3.04 -20.09
C PRO A 16 -4.24 -4.02 -21.26
N ILE A 17 -3.17 -4.06 -22.04
CA ILE A 17 -2.94 -5.13 -23.02
C ILE A 17 -2.46 -6.35 -22.22
N VAL A 18 -3.16 -7.49 -22.38
CA VAL A 18 -2.90 -8.71 -21.63
C VAL A 18 -2.58 -9.85 -22.59
N ILE A 19 -1.53 -10.60 -22.28
CA ILE A 19 -1.13 -11.79 -23.03
C ILE A 19 -2.13 -12.91 -22.74
N ARG A 20 -2.64 -13.57 -23.79
CA ARG A 20 -3.60 -14.68 -23.68
C ARG A 20 -3.00 -15.98 -24.24
N PRO A 21 -3.39 -17.16 -23.72
CA PRO A 21 -4.33 -17.36 -22.60
C PRO A 21 -3.72 -16.93 -21.26
N HIS A 22 -4.52 -16.28 -20.43
CA HIS A 22 -4.10 -15.70 -19.17
C HIS A 22 -4.65 -16.49 -17.98
N PRO A 23 -3.83 -16.84 -16.96
CA PRO A 23 -4.25 -17.71 -15.86
C PRO A 23 -5.42 -17.16 -15.04
N TYR A 24 -5.54 -15.84 -14.91
CA TYR A 24 -6.62 -15.22 -14.14
C TYR A 24 -7.94 -15.01 -14.90
N VAL A 25 -7.97 -15.13 -16.23
CA VAL A 25 -9.22 -14.86 -16.98
C VAL A 25 -9.62 -15.97 -17.94
N ASP A 26 -8.67 -16.73 -18.47
CA ASP A 26 -8.92 -17.76 -19.47
C ASP A 26 -8.86 -19.19 -18.89
N ALA A 27 -8.27 -19.38 -17.71
CA ALA A 27 -8.25 -20.68 -17.05
C ALA A 27 -9.65 -21.04 -16.50
N PRO A 28 -10.06 -22.32 -16.52
CA PRO A 28 -11.34 -22.76 -16.00
C PRO A 28 -11.54 -22.34 -14.54
N PHE A 29 -12.77 -21.98 -14.19
CA PHE A 29 -13.11 -21.60 -12.82
C PHE A 29 -13.00 -22.82 -11.90
N MET A 30 -12.33 -22.63 -10.77
CA MET A 30 -12.38 -23.59 -9.68
C MET A 30 -13.73 -23.41 -8.99
N GLN A 31 -14.55 -24.46 -8.96
CA GLN A 31 -15.81 -24.44 -8.24
C GLN A 31 -15.53 -24.46 -6.74
N TRP A 32 -16.02 -23.44 -6.04
CA TRP A 32 -15.99 -23.40 -4.59
C TRP A 32 -17.38 -23.77 -4.06
N GLU A 33 -17.46 -24.49 -2.95
CA GLU A 33 -18.74 -24.87 -2.32
C GLU A 33 -19.59 -23.65 -1.89
N ASN A 34 -19.02 -22.44 -1.92
CA ASN A 34 -19.58 -21.20 -1.40
C ASN A 34 -20.10 -20.23 -2.47
N GLU A 35 -20.29 -20.66 -3.73
CA GLU A 35 -20.85 -19.80 -4.79
C GLU A 35 -22.19 -19.16 -4.40
N ALA A 36 -22.96 -19.83 -3.53
CA ALA A 36 -24.24 -19.37 -3.02
C ALA A 36 -24.16 -18.44 -1.79
N GLU A 37 -22.98 -18.14 -1.24
CA GLU A 37 -22.86 -17.25 -0.09
C GLU A 37 -23.17 -15.79 -0.49
N LEU A 38 -24.30 -15.28 0.02
CA LEU A 38 -24.79 -13.94 -0.25
C LEU A 38 -24.13 -12.90 0.67
N ILE A 39 -24.09 -11.65 0.20
CA ILE A 39 -23.68 -10.51 1.03
C ILE A 39 -24.78 -10.28 2.09
N PRO A 40 -24.45 -10.28 3.40
CA PRO A 40 -25.45 -10.07 4.45
C PRO A 40 -26.15 -8.72 4.32
N THR A 41 -27.46 -8.69 4.60
CA THR A 41 -28.26 -7.45 4.56
C THR A 41 -27.75 -6.41 5.57
N VAL A 42 -28.01 -5.15 5.26
CA VAL A 42 -27.71 -3.97 6.07
C VAL A 42 -28.94 -3.56 6.85
N THR A 43 -28.70 -3.08 8.07
CA THR A 43 -29.71 -2.49 8.93
C THR A 43 -29.51 -0.98 9.11
N TYR A 44 -30.57 -0.25 9.44
CA TYR A 44 -30.50 1.18 9.73
C TYR A 44 -29.52 1.54 10.89
N PRO A 45 -29.45 0.77 11.99
CA PRO A 45 -28.46 1.00 13.05
C PRO A 45 -27.00 0.95 12.59
N GLU A 46 -26.65 0.05 11.65
CA GLU A 46 -25.30 0.01 11.08
C GLU A 46 -24.96 1.30 10.35
N ILE A 47 -25.90 1.83 9.56
CA ILE A 47 -25.74 3.11 8.88
C ILE A 47 -25.52 4.23 9.90
N LEU A 48 -26.34 4.29 10.96
CA LEU A 48 -26.19 5.29 12.01
C LEU A 48 -24.81 5.25 12.67
N ASN A 49 -24.26 4.06 12.91
CA ASN A 49 -22.93 3.89 13.47
C ASN A 49 -21.84 4.43 12.52
N ILE A 50 -21.96 4.14 11.22
CA ILE A 50 -21.06 4.71 10.20
C ILE A 50 -21.15 6.23 10.21
N LEU A 51 -22.36 6.79 10.22
CA LEU A 51 -22.57 8.24 10.25
C LEU A 51 -21.94 8.89 11.49
N ARG A 52 -22.03 8.26 12.66
CA ARG A 52 -21.42 8.77 13.90
C ARG A 52 -19.89 8.72 13.88
N SER A 53 -19.32 7.64 13.35
CA SER A 53 -17.86 7.43 13.34
C SER A 53 -17.10 8.16 12.21
N ARG A 54 -17.81 8.72 11.22
CA ARG A 54 -17.16 9.27 10.03
C ARG A 54 -16.42 10.57 10.33
N LYS A 55 -15.33 10.80 9.60
CA LYS A 55 -14.65 12.12 9.59
C LYS A 55 -15.49 13.12 8.79
N LYS A 56 -15.82 14.25 9.40
CA LYS A 56 -16.56 15.35 8.76
C LYS A 56 -15.60 16.18 7.91
N LYS A 57 -15.45 15.82 6.63
CA LYS A 57 -14.65 16.57 5.65
C LYS A 57 -15.53 17.58 4.91
N GLN A 58 -14.94 18.69 4.48
CA GLN A 58 -15.60 19.72 3.67
C GLN A 58 -15.41 19.54 2.16
N SER A 59 -14.58 18.57 1.75
CA SER A 59 -14.35 18.26 0.34
C SER A 59 -15.66 17.91 -0.35
N LEU A 60 -15.93 18.59 -1.46
CA LEU A 60 -17.11 18.38 -2.29
C LEU A 60 -16.83 17.24 -3.30
N ASP A 61 -17.85 16.51 -3.70
CA ASP A 61 -17.78 15.59 -4.84
C ASP A 61 -18.07 16.33 -6.17
N ILE A 62 -18.32 15.55 -7.23
CA ILE A 62 -18.64 16.11 -8.55
C ILE A 62 -19.99 16.84 -8.58
N HIS A 63 -20.93 16.44 -7.71
CA HIS A 63 -22.28 16.98 -7.58
C HIS A 63 -22.34 18.18 -6.61
N GLY A 64 -21.20 18.58 -6.05
CA GLY A 64 -21.14 19.67 -5.08
C GLY A 64 -21.63 19.26 -3.68
N LEU A 65 -21.72 17.97 -3.39
CA LEU A 65 -22.12 17.48 -2.08
C LEU A 65 -20.89 17.20 -1.22
N SER A 66 -20.93 17.65 0.03
CA SER A 66 -19.94 17.27 1.05
C SER A 66 -20.52 16.20 1.97
N PRO A 67 -19.68 15.43 2.68
CA PRO A 67 -20.12 14.51 3.73
C PRO A 67 -20.99 15.13 4.84
N PHE A 68 -21.04 16.46 4.93
CA PHE A 68 -21.93 17.19 5.84
C PHE A 68 -23.41 16.99 5.48
N ILE A 69 -23.75 16.79 4.20
CA ILE A 69 -25.14 16.59 3.77
C ILE A 69 -25.78 15.39 4.49
N LEU A 70 -24.99 14.36 4.80
CA LEU A 70 -25.46 13.16 5.47
C LEU A 70 -26.02 13.44 6.88
N ASP A 71 -25.59 14.51 7.56
CA ASP A 71 -26.15 14.91 8.87
C ASP A 71 -27.49 15.66 8.73
N LYS A 72 -27.82 16.15 7.53
CA LYS A 72 -29.00 16.98 7.26
C LYS A 72 -30.17 16.19 6.66
N ILE A 73 -29.92 14.94 6.29
CA ILE A 73 -30.93 14.08 5.65
C ILE A 73 -31.95 13.62 6.71
N PRO A 74 -33.27 13.76 6.44
CA PRO A 74 -34.30 13.27 7.35
C PRO A 74 -34.21 11.75 7.57
N LYS A 75 -34.56 11.30 8.77
CA LYS A 75 -34.46 9.87 9.17
C LYS A 75 -35.15 8.92 8.18
N ASN A 76 -36.30 9.30 7.63
CA ASN A 76 -37.08 8.48 6.70
C ASN A 76 -36.31 8.13 5.42
N TYR A 77 -35.43 9.01 4.94
CA TYR A 77 -34.62 8.76 3.73
C TYR A 77 -33.58 7.67 3.95
N TRP A 78 -33.10 7.50 5.19
CA TRP A 78 -32.17 6.42 5.49
C TRP A 78 -32.80 5.04 5.37
N HIS A 79 -34.11 4.90 5.63
CA HIS A 79 -34.81 3.64 5.41
C HIS A 79 -34.87 3.27 3.92
N LEU A 80 -35.08 4.26 3.04
CA LEU A 80 -35.00 4.06 1.59
C LEU A 80 -33.59 3.67 1.15
N LEU A 81 -32.56 4.30 1.73
CA LEU A 81 -31.17 3.96 1.45
C LEU A 81 -30.81 2.54 1.93
N VAL A 82 -31.37 2.06 3.04
CA VAL A 82 -31.21 0.66 3.46
C VAL A 82 -31.73 -0.29 2.39
N GLN A 83 -32.94 -0.06 1.88
CA GLN A 83 -33.53 -0.88 0.82
C GLN A 83 -32.67 -0.86 -0.44
N LEU A 84 -32.22 0.33 -0.84
CA LEU A 84 -31.34 0.51 -2.00
C LEU A 84 -30.00 -0.22 -1.83
N TYR A 85 -29.36 -0.14 -0.67
CA TYR A 85 -28.09 -0.82 -0.41
C TYR A 85 -28.24 -2.33 -0.36
N ASN A 86 -29.34 -2.84 0.20
CA ASN A 86 -29.63 -4.27 0.20
C ASN A 86 -29.89 -4.79 -1.22
N TYR A 87 -30.67 -4.06 -2.03
CA TYR A 87 -30.86 -4.38 -3.44
C TYR A 87 -29.54 -4.36 -4.22
N SER A 88 -28.69 -3.37 -3.96
CA SER A 88 -27.35 -3.30 -4.56
C SER A 88 -26.49 -4.53 -4.21
N PHE A 89 -26.56 -5.01 -2.96
CA PHE A 89 -25.81 -6.18 -2.50
C PHE A 89 -26.38 -7.50 -3.03
N SER A 90 -27.70 -7.62 -3.22
CA SER A 90 -28.30 -8.83 -3.80
C SER A 90 -28.02 -8.93 -5.30
N GLU A 91 -28.23 -7.83 -6.04
CA GLU A 91 -28.14 -7.83 -7.51
C GLU A 91 -26.73 -7.54 -8.03
N GLY A 92 -25.80 -7.12 -7.16
CA GLY A 92 -24.49 -6.66 -7.60
C GLY A 92 -24.58 -5.42 -8.50
N TYR A 93 -25.36 -4.41 -8.08
CA TYR A 93 -25.60 -3.19 -8.86
C TYR A 93 -25.19 -1.94 -8.11
N ILE A 94 -24.60 -0.93 -8.76
CA ILE A 94 -24.31 0.39 -8.17
C ILE A 94 -24.87 1.48 -9.08
N LEU A 95 -25.51 2.49 -8.46
CA LEU A 95 -26.06 3.63 -9.17
C LEU A 95 -24.98 4.34 -10.01
N ASN A 96 -25.28 4.56 -11.29
CA ASN A 96 -24.33 5.21 -12.21
C ASN A 96 -23.86 6.59 -11.71
N LYS A 97 -24.72 7.34 -11.01
CA LYS A 97 -24.35 8.64 -10.42
C LYS A 97 -23.30 8.56 -9.32
N PHE A 98 -23.23 7.44 -8.60
CA PHE A 98 -22.19 7.19 -7.60
C PHE A 98 -20.83 6.88 -8.23
N LYS A 99 -20.82 6.44 -9.50
CA LYS A 99 -19.60 6.11 -10.26
C LYS A 99 -18.94 7.32 -10.92
N GLU A 100 -19.57 8.49 -10.83
CA GLU A 100 -19.03 9.76 -11.33
C GLU A 100 -18.08 10.37 -10.30
N VAL A 101 -16.82 10.59 -10.66
CA VAL A 101 -15.78 11.01 -9.72
C VAL A 101 -15.24 12.39 -10.08
N ARG A 102 -15.04 13.23 -9.06
CA ARG A 102 -14.20 14.41 -9.18
C ARG A 102 -12.78 14.07 -8.73
N MET A 103 -11.82 14.17 -9.64
CA MET A 103 -10.42 13.84 -9.38
C MET A 103 -9.61 15.13 -9.20
N ILE A 104 -8.91 15.25 -8.07
CA ILE A 104 -7.97 16.35 -7.81
C ILE A 104 -6.54 15.82 -7.83
N LEU A 105 -5.59 16.66 -8.24
CA LEU A 105 -4.18 16.26 -8.33
C LEU A 105 -3.38 16.84 -7.17
N LEU A 106 -2.68 15.97 -6.44
CA LEU A 106 -1.73 16.38 -5.40
C LEU A 106 -0.31 16.16 -5.87
N ALA A 107 0.54 17.17 -5.78
CA ALA A 107 1.95 17.04 -6.13
C ALA A 107 2.69 16.04 -5.20
N LYS A 108 3.56 15.20 -5.77
CA LYS A 108 4.41 14.27 -4.99
C LYS A 108 5.53 14.98 -4.24
N LYS A 109 6.13 16.01 -4.86
CA LYS A 109 7.28 16.76 -4.32
C LYS A 109 7.05 18.28 -4.45
N ASN A 110 7.14 18.80 -5.67
CA ASN A 110 7.10 20.23 -5.93
C ASN A 110 5.68 20.69 -6.26
N ALA A 111 5.26 21.84 -5.72
CA ALA A 111 3.92 22.38 -5.91
C ALA A 111 3.52 22.54 -7.39
N ILE A 112 4.50 22.82 -8.26
CA ILE A 112 4.35 22.85 -9.71
C ILE A 112 5.08 21.63 -10.26
N CYS A 113 4.34 20.73 -10.91
CA CYS A 113 4.90 19.54 -11.52
C CYS A 113 4.03 19.06 -12.68
N ILE A 114 4.63 18.20 -13.51
CA ILE A 114 3.94 17.52 -14.62
C ILE A 114 3.00 16.42 -14.08
N PRO A 115 1.97 16.01 -14.84
CA PRO A 115 0.98 15.03 -14.38
C PRO A 115 1.55 13.73 -13.78
N ASP A 116 2.65 13.17 -14.31
CA ASP A 116 3.25 11.94 -13.75
C ASP A 116 3.72 12.08 -12.29
N GLN A 117 4.07 13.30 -11.91
CA GLN A 117 4.58 13.64 -10.59
C GLN A 117 3.46 14.01 -9.63
N THR A 118 2.20 13.75 -10.00
CA THR A 118 1.02 13.98 -9.16
C THR A 118 0.43 12.65 -8.66
N ARG A 119 -0.44 12.75 -7.66
CA ARG A 119 -1.31 11.68 -7.17
C ARG A 119 -2.76 12.05 -7.47
N PRO A 120 -3.52 11.20 -8.18
CA PRO A 120 -4.92 11.45 -8.49
C PRO A 120 -5.82 11.08 -7.30
N ILE A 121 -6.30 12.06 -6.53
CA ILE A 121 -7.24 11.81 -5.44
C ILE A 121 -8.68 11.85 -5.95
N SER A 122 -9.37 10.73 -5.80
CA SER A 122 -10.77 10.53 -6.15
C SER A 122 -11.70 11.02 -5.03
N LEU A 123 -12.44 12.10 -5.29
CA LEU A 123 -13.49 12.58 -4.41
C LEU A 123 -14.81 11.89 -4.78
N LEU A 124 -15.04 10.74 -4.15
CA LEU A 124 -16.23 9.92 -4.34
C LEU A 124 -17.47 10.52 -3.68
N ASP A 125 -18.63 10.14 -4.23
CA ASP A 125 -19.97 10.42 -3.69
C ASP A 125 -20.08 10.03 -2.20
N SER A 126 -20.73 10.88 -1.42
CA SER A 126 -20.83 10.71 0.03
C SER A 126 -21.71 9.52 0.43
N PHE A 127 -22.74 9.19 -0.33
CA PHE A 127 -23.58 8.01 -0.13
C PHE A 127 -22.88 6.74 -0.58
N LEU A 128 -22.11 6.79 -1.67
CA LEU A 128 -21.27 5.67 -2.08
C LEU A 128 -20.29 5.29 -0.98
N LYS A 129 -19.66 6.27 -0.31
CA LYS A 129 -18.73 6.00 0.80
C LYS A 129 -19.39 5.26 1.97
N VAL A 130 -20.66 5.54 2.26
CA VAL A 130 -21.42 4.80 3.29
C VAL A 130 -21.61 3.35 2.84
N GLN A 131 -22.00 3.15 1.60
CA GLN A 131 -22.19 1.83 1.01
C GLN A 131 -20.88 1.03 0.95
N GLU A 132 -19.79 1.65 0.51
CA GLU A 132 -18.44 1.05 0.50
C GLU A 132 -18.04 0.62 1.90
N LYS A 133 -18.33 1.43 2.93
CA LYS A 133 -17.97 1.08 4.31
C LYS A 133 -18.75 -0.14 4.80
N LEU A 134 -20.03 -0.24 4.48
CA LEU A 134 -20.87 -1.40 4.78
C LEU A 134 -20.36 -2.67 4.10
N PHE A 135 -20.06 -2.58 2.80
CA PHE A 135 -19.50 -3.70 2.03
C PHE A 135 -18.13 -4.10 2.58
N HIS A 136 -17.27 -3.12 2.86
CA HIS A 136 -15.91 -3.34 3.36
C HIS A 136 -15.89 -4.09 4.69
N CYS A 137 -16.80 -3.78 5.62
CA CYS A 137 -16.96 -4.54 6.87
C CYS A 137 -17.26 -6.02 6.61
N ARG A 138 -18.16 -6.31 5.66
CA ARG A 138 -18.55 -7.68 5.29
C ARG A 138 -17.41 -8.40 4.57
N PHE A 139 -16.70 -7.70 3.69
CA PHE A 139 -15.55 -8.24 2.96
C PHE A 139 -14.38 -8.58 3.90
N LEU A 140 -14.06 -7.70 4.85
CA LEU A 140 -13.03 -7.95 5.87
C LEU A 140 -13.35 -9.18 6.72
N LYS A 141 -14.62 -9.44 7.01
CA LYS A 141 -15.05 -10.65 7.70
C LYS A 141 -14.69 -11.90 6.90
N ILE A 142 -15.01 -11.92 5.60
CA ILE A 142 -14.62 -13.04 4.70
C ILE A 142 -13.12 -13.24 4.67
N LEU A 143 -12.35 -12.15 4.49
CA LEU A 143 -10.89 -12.24 4.44
C LEU A 143 -10.30 -12.82 5.74
N LYS A 144 -10.89 -12.46 6.89
CA LYS A 144 -10.46 -12.95 8.20
C LYS A 144 -10.85 -14.40 8.41
N ASP A 145 -12.13 -14.73 8.22
CA ASP A 145 -12.69 -16.05 8.52
C ASP A 145 -12.03 -17.15 7.66
N ARG A 146 -11.52 -16.77 6.47
CA ARG A 146 -10.87 -17.68 5.53
C ARG A 146 -9.34 -17.55 5.46
N GLY A 147 -8.74 -16.67 6.26
CA GLY A 147 -7.29 -16.51 6.28
C GLY A 147 -6.67 -16.10 4.94
N ILE A 148 -7.39 -15.31 4.12
CA ILE A 148 -6.98 -14.99 2.74
C ILE A 148 -5.74 -14.08 2.70
N LEU A 149 -5.60 -13.17 3.67
CA LEU A 149 -4.47 -12.25 3.69
C LEU A 149 -3.27 -12.89 4.39
N PRO A 150 -2.12 -13.02 3.72
CA PRO A 150 -0.94 -13.66 4.29
C PRO A 150 -0.33 -12.83 5.43
N ASP A 151 0.33 -13.48 6.38
CA ASP A 151 0.93 -12.82 7.55
C ASP A 151 2.09 -11.87 7.20
N ASN A 152 2.67 -12.04 6.01
CA ASN A 152 3.72 -11.16 5.50
C ASN A 152 3.19 -9.81 4.97
N GLN A 153 1.87 -9.59 4.90
CA GLN A 153 1.26 -8.31 4.57
C GLN A 153 0.84 -7.55 5.84
N SER A 154 1.43 -6.38 6.10
CA SER A 154 1.06 -5.50 7.22
C SER A 154 0.26 -4.27 6.80
N GLY A 155 0.36 -3.83 5.55
CA GLY A 155 -0.28 -2.60 5.10
C GLY A 155 -1.80 -2.71 5.09
N PHE A 156 -2.47 -1.63 5.50
CA PHE A 156 -3.94 -1.52 5.50
C PHE A 156 -4.70 -2.60 6.29
N ARG A 157 -4.03 -3.32 7.20
CA ARG A 157 -4.65 -4.32 8.09
C ARG A 157 -4.79 -3.78 9.51
N ALA A 158 -5.94 -4.06 10.12
CA ALA A 158 -6.16 -3.75 11.52
C ALA A 158 -5.23 -4.59 12.42
N GLY A 159 -4.63 -3.98 13.43
CA GLY A 159 -3.71 -4.64 14.35
C GLY A 159 -2.26 -4.74 13.86
N PHE A 160 -2.00 -4.48 12.58
CA PHE A 160 -0.65 -4.46 12.02
C PHE A 160 -0.10 -3.03 12.02
N ARG A 161 1.18 -2.90 12.37
CA ARG A 161 1.87 -1.61 12.45
C ARG A 161 3.13 -1.65 11.58
N LEU A 162 3.51 -0.48 11.07
CA LEU A 162 4.72 -0.36 10.26
C LEU A 162 5.98 -0.63 11.08
N GLN A 163 6.00 -0.27 12.37
CA GLN A 163 7.12 -0.54 13.28
C GLN A 163 7.36 -2.04 13.40
N THR A 164 6.32 -2.84 13.59
CA THR A 164 6.43 -4.30 13.67
C THR A 164 6.99 -4.89 12.37
N ARG A 165 6.56 -4.38 11.21
CA ARG A 165 7.07 -4.84 9.90
C ARG A 165 8.56 -4.54 9.73
N VAL A 166 8.99 -3.33 10.12
CA VAL A 166 10.41 -2.94 10.10
C VAL A 166 11.24 -3.77 11.09
N LEU A 167 10.73 -4.03 12.29
CA LEU A 167 11.40 -4.85 13.30
C LEU A 167 11.59 -6.29 12.81
N LEU A 168 10.54 -6.92 12.26
CA LEU A 168 10.64 -8.28 11.71
C LEU A 168 11.65 -8.36 10.56
N LEU A 169 11.74 -7.33 9.72
CA LEU A 169 12.75 -7.24 8.66
C LEU A 169 14.17 -7.18 9.25
N ILE A 170 14.40 -6.30 10.23
CA ILE A 170 15.71 -6.14 10.88
C ILE A 170 16.11 -7.42 11.61
N ASP A 171 15.19 -8.05 12.33
CA ASP A 171 15.40 -9.31 13.04
C ASP A 171 15.83 -10.42 12.08
N GLN A 172 15.14 -10.53 10.93
CA GLN A 172 15.47 -11.52 9.91
C GLN A 172 16.89 -11.33 9.34
N ILE A 173 17.25 -10.10 8.97
CA ILE A 173 18.59 -9.81 8.44
C ILE A 173 19.65 -10.06 9.53
N SER A 174 19.37 -9.66 10.78
CA SER A 174 20.26 -9.88 11.93
C SER A 174 20.49 -11.35 12.21
N SER A 175 19.44 -12.18 12.11
CA SER A 175 19.48 -13.62 12.29
C SER A 175 20.40 -14.28 11.24
N TYR A 176 20.25 -13.93 9.96
CA TYR A 176 21.14 -14.46 8.91
C TYR A 176 22.59 -14.03 9.09
N MET A 177 22.84 -12.76 9.41
CA MET A 177 24.20 -12.28 9.68
C MET A 177 24.84 -12.95 10.89
N SER A 178 24.06 -13.20 11.96
CA SER A 178 24.54 -13.90 13.16
C SER A 178 25.02 -15.32 12.82
N ASN A 179 24.32 -15.97 11.90
CA ASN A 179 24.67 -17.28 11.34
C ASN A 179 25.75 -17.23 10.24
N SER A 180 26.44 -16.10 10.08
CA SER A 180 27.51 -15.88 9.09
C SER A 180 27.06 -16.11 7.63
N SER A 181 25.77 -15.98 7.35
CA SER A 181 25.24 -16.03 5.99
C SER A 181 25.31 -14.64 5.33
N PRO A 182 25.86 -14.50 4.10
CA PRO A 182 25.65 -13.30 3.32
C PRO A 182 24.17 -13.19 2.99
N THR A 183 23.67 -11.96 3.00
CA THR A 183 22.26 -11.65 2.87
C THR A 183 22.09 -10.48 1.90
N THR A 184 21.15 -10.59 0.98
CA THR A 184 20.72 -9.48 0.12
C THR A 184 19.30 -9.10 0.51
N THR A 185 19.10 -7.81 0.81
CA THR A 185 17.76 -7.23 0.95
C THR A 185 17.43 -6.44 -0.32
N VAL A 186 16.36 -6.81 -1.01
CA VAL A 186 15.85 -6.10 -2.19
C VAL A 186 14.64 -5.26 -1.77
N PHE A 187 14.68 -3.98 -2.05
CA PHE A 187 13.56 -3.06 -1.86
C PHE A 187 12.91 -2.80 -3.22
N VAL A 188 11.70 -3.31 -3.40
CA VAL A 188 10.96 -3.24 -4.66
C VAL A 188 9.94 -2.10 -4.59
N ASP A 189 9.99 -1.21 -5.58
CA ASP A 189 9.01 -0.13 -5.79
C ASP A 189 8.17 -0.50 -7.03
N PHE A 190 6.85 -0.37 -6.95
CA PHE A 190 5.97 -0.60 -8.09
C PHE A 190 5.51 0.73 -8.71
N LYS A 191 5.34 0.74 -10.04
CA LYS A 191 4.87 1.94 -10.75
C LYS A 191 3.39 2.17 -10.49
N SER A 192 3.08 3.31 -9.85
CA SER A 192 1.71 3.82 -9.65
C SER A 192 0.72 2.71 -9.20
N ALA A 193 1.08 1.96 -8.17
CA ALA A 193 0.44 0.69 -7.81
C ALA A 193 -1.10 0.72 -7.83
N PHE A 194 -1.70 1.67 -7.11
CA PHE A 194 -3.16 1.82 -7.09
C PHE A 194 -3.79 2.10 -8.45
N ASP A 195 -3.09 2.79 -9.35
CA ASP A 195 -3.58 3.16 -10.68
C ASP A 195 -3.43 2.00 -11.69
N GLN A 196 -2.71 0.93 -11.34
CA GLN A 196 -2.46 -0.22 -12.21
C GLN A 196 -3.42 -1.40 -11.98
N LEU A 197 -4.25 -1.38 -10.92
CA LEU A 197 -5.12 -2.50 -10.60
C LEU A 197 -6.00 -2.90 -11.79
N TRP A 198 -5.72 -4.07 -12.36
CA TRP A 198 -6.42 -4.59 -13.53
C TRP A 198 -7.75 -5.24 -13.13
N PHE A 199 -8.87 -4.75 -13.68
CA PHE A 199 -10.21 -5.14 -13.25
C PHE A 199 -10.50 -6.62 -13.48
N GLU A 200 -10.38 -7.12 -14.71
CA GLU A 200 -10.71 -8.51 -15.03
C GLU A 200 -9.79 -9.50 -14.31
N GLY A 201 -8.48 -9.20 -14.22
CA GLY A 201 -7.53 -10.00 -13.47
C GLY A 201 -7.85 -10.02 -11.98
N CYS A 202 -8.21 -8.88 -11.40
CA CYS A 202 -8.65 -8.78 -10.01
C CYS A 202 -9.89 -9.64 -9.76
N LEU A 203 -10.94 -9.50 -10.56
CA LEU A 203 -12.19 -10.26 -10.40
C LEU A 203 -11.97 -11.76 -10.56
N GLY A 204 -11.23 -12.18 -11.59
CA GLY A 204 -10.91 -13.58 -11.81
C GLY A 204 -10.05 -14.19 -10.70
N LYS A 205 -9.15 -13.39 -10.12
CA LYS A 205 -8.32 -13.82 -9.01
C LYS A 205 -9.08 -13.91 -7.69
N LEU A 206 -9.96 -12.95 -7.40
CA LEU A 206 -10.85 -13.00 -6.23
C LEU A 206 -11.71 -14.28 -6.25
N ALA A 207 -12.25 -14.65 -7.40
CA ALA A 207 -12.98 -15.91 -7.56
C ALA A 207 -12.08 -17.13 -7.29
N ARG A 208 -10.83 -17.12 -7.77
CA ARG A 208 -9.88 -18.23 -7.56
C ARG A 208 -9.36 -18.37 -6.14
N ILE A 209 -9.30 -17.31 -5.36
CA ILE A 209 -8.97 -17.38 -3.92
C ILE A 209 -10.23 -17.63 -3.06
N GLY A 210 -11.34 -17.97 -3.71
CA GLY A 210 -12.56 -18.44 -3.09
C GLY A 210 -13.55 -17.36 -2.68
N ILE A 211 -13.35 -16.07 -2.98
CA ILE A 211 -14.31 -15.02 -2.63
C ILE A 211 -15.68 -15.33 -3.27
N PRO A 212 -16.80 -15.28 -2.52
CA PRO A 212 -18.09 -15.66 -3.05
C PRO A 212 -18.54 -14.81 -4.24
N THR A 213 -19.28 -15.43 -5.15
CA THR A 213 -19.74 -14.82 -6.40
C THR A 213 -20.51 -13.51 -6.17
N ALA A 214 -21.35 -13.44 -5.13
CA ALA A 214 -22.07 -12.21 -4.79
C ALA A 214 -21.12 -11.01 -4.50
N TYR A 215 -20.02 -11.26 -3.78
CA TYR A 215 -19.00 -10.24 -3.49
C TYR A 215 -18.24 -9.84 -4.75
N VAL A 216 -17.84 -10.82 -5.58
CA VAL A 216 -17.15 -10.56 -6.86
C VAL A 216 -18.05 -9.75 -7.79
N ASN A 217 -19.35 -10.06 -7.86
CA ASN A 217 -20.33 -9.32 -8.67
C ASN A 217 -20.49 -7.88 -8.21
N TRP A 218 -20.59 -7.65 -6.90
CA TRP A 218 -20.65 -6.29 -6.36
C TRP A 218 -19.37 -5.50 -6.64
N ILE A 219 -18.19 -6.11 -6.48
CA ILE A 219 -16.89 -5.49 -6.80
C ILE A 219 -16.81 -5.17 -8.30
N ARG A 220 -17.29 -6.06 -9.18
CA ARG A 220 -17.37 -5.80 -10.62
C ARG A 220 -18.21 -4.56 -10.90
N ALA A 221 -19.39 -4.45 -10.30
CA ALA A 221 -20.24 -3.28 -10.46
C ALA A 221 -19.62 -2.01 -9.87
N TRP A 222 -18.77 -2.14 -8.84
CA TRP A 222 -18.05 -1.02 -8.24
C TRP A 222 -16.90 -0.51 -9.10
N LEU A 223 -16.22 -1.41 -9.83
CA LEU A 223 -15.11 -1.10 -10.73
C LEU A 223 -15.58 -0.59 -12.11
N ASN A 224 -16.63 -1.18 -12.68
CA ASN A 224 -17.06 -0.91 -14.06
C ASN A 224 -17.87 0.39 -14.22
N ASP A 225 -17.86 0.94 -15.44
CA ASP A 225 -18.58 2.15 -15.87
C ASP A 225 -18.27 3.41 -15.06
N ARG A 226 -17.02 3.51 -14.60
CA ARG A 226 -16.53 4.68 -13.88
C ARG A 226 -16.05 5.75 -14.85
N LYS A 227 -16.35 6.99 -14.51
CA LYS A 227 -15.85 8.16 -15.22
C LYS A 227 -15.42 9.24 -14.25
N ALA A 228 -14.39 9.99 -14.62
CA ALA A 228 -13.87 11.07 -13.82
C ALA A 228 -13.79 12.38 -14.60
N VAL A 229 -13.84 13.49 -13.86
CA VAL A 229 -13.42 14.82 -14.31
C VAL A 229 -12.22 15.22 -13.48
N ILE A 230 -11.16 15.69 -14.13
CA ILE A 230 -9.96 16.19 -13.44
C ILE A 230 -10.11 17.68 -13.21
N GLU A 231 -9.94 18.09 -11.95
CA GLU A 231 -10.00 19.49 -11.53
C GLU A 231 -8.61 19.98 -11.13
N VAL A 232 -8.14 21.03 -11.82
CA VAL A 232 -6.85 21.70 -11.54
C VAL A 232 -7.12 23.18 -11.34
N LYS A 233 -6.81 23.69 -10.15
CA LYS A 233 -7.01 25.12 -9.76
C LYS A 233 -8.45 25.61 -10.06
N GLY A 234 -9.45 24.79 -9.74
CA GLY A 234 -10.88 25.10 -9.95
C GLY A 234 -11.39 24.96 -11.39
N LYS A 235 -10.53 24.63 -12.37
CA LYS A 235 -10.94 24.34 -13.74
C LYS A 235 -11.06 22.83 -13.95
N ARG A 236 -12.19 22.43 -14.53
CA ARG A 236 -12.55 21.03 -14.82
C ARG A 236 -12.21 20.66 -16.26
N SER A 237 -11.73 19.43 -16.46
CA SER A 237 -11.50 18.84 -17.78
C SER A 237 -12.79 18.28 -18.41
N ARG A 238 -12.66 17.74 -19.62
CA ARG A 238 -13.61 16.75 -20.14
C ARG A 238 -13.71 15.51 -19.23
N TRP A 239 -14.78 14.75 -19.41
CA TRP A 239 -14.92 13.43 -18.79
C TRP A 239 -13.91 12.45 -19.40
N ILE A 240 -13.31 11.62 -18.56
CA ILE A 240 -12.48 10.48 -18.94
C ILE A 240 -13.10 9.19 -18.44
N LYS A 241 -12.96 8.11 -19.18
CA LYS A 241 -13.36 6.76 -18.74
C LYS A 241 -12.23 6.12 -17.94
N ILE A 242 -12.58 5.28 -16.97
CA ILE A 242 -11.64 4.55 -16.14
C ILE A 242 -11.82 3.05 -16.41
N HIS A 243 -10.78 2.40 -16.91
CA HIS A 243 -10.78 0.98 -17.28
C HIS A 243 -9.80 0.14 -16.44
N ARG A 244 -8.96 0.78 -15.64
CA ARG A 244 -8.14 0.16 -14.58
C ARG A 244 -7.91 1.13 -13.43
N GLY A 245 -7.34 0.62 -12.34
CA GLY A 245 -6.96 1.39 -11.17
C GLY A 245 -8.08 1.53 -10.14
N CYS A 246 -7.68 1.56 -8.88
CA CYS A 246 -8.56 1.79 -7.75
C CYS A 246 -8.75 3.29 -7.48
N PRO A 247 -9.95 3.75 -7.10
CA PRO A 247 -10.15 5.13 -6.68
C PRO A 247 -9.31 5.47 -5.42
N GLN A 248 -8.31 6.34 -5.56
CA GLN A 248 -7.50 6.80 -4.42
C GLN A 248 -8.32 7.78 -3.57
N GLY A 249 -8.95 7.29 -2.51
CA GLY A 249 -9.92 8.07 -1.72
C GLY A 249 -11.10 7.23 -1.24
N SER A 250 -11.29 6.05 -1.82
CA SER A 250 -12.12 4.99 -1.24
C SER A 250 -11.41 4.37 -0.05
N SER A 251 -12.16 3.99 0.99
CA SER A 251 -11.64 3.15 2.07
C SER A 251 -11.55 1.68 1.70
N PHE A 252 -12.24 1.26 0.64
CA PHE A 252 -12.26 -0.12 0.18
C PHE A 252 -11.09 -0.45 -0.76
N SER A 253 -10.69 0.50 -1.62
CA SER A 253 -9.55 0.38 -2.54
C SER A 253 -8.29 -0.27 -1.94
N PRO A 254 -7.81 0.14 -0.75
CA PRO A 254 -6.60 -0.45 -0.18
C PRO A 254 -6.74 -1.93 0.18
N THR A 255 -7.89 -2.34 0.71
CA THR A 255 -8.16 -3.73 1.04
C THR A 255 -8.32 -4.58 -0.22
N LEU A 256 -8.97 -4.04 -1.25
CA LEU A 256 -9.05 -4.73 -2.54
C LEU A 256 -7.66 -4.94 -3.14
N PHE A 257 -6.80 -3.93 -3.12
CA PHE A 257 -5.43 -4.00 -3.64
C PHE A 257 -4.59 -5.08 -2.94
N ILE A 258 -4.55 -5.10 -1.61
CA ILE A 258 -3.77 -6.13 -0.88
C ILE A 258 -4.37 -7.53 -1.06
N THR A 259 -5.68 -7.65 -1.31
CA THR A 259 -6.31 -8.94 -1.58
C THR A 259 -5.94 -9.43 -2.98
N TYR A 260 -5.93 -8.53 -3.98
CA TYR A 260 -5.48 -8.85 -5.33
C TYR A 260 -4.01 -9.30 -5.38
N HIS A 261 -3.16 -8.75 -4.52
CA HIS A 261 -1.75 -9.11 -4.43
C HIS A 261 -1.41 -10.10 -3.30
N SER A 262 -2.40 -10.80 -2.75
CA SER A 262 -2.22 -11.71 -1.61
C SER A 262 -1.32 -12.92 -1.89
N ASP A 263 -1.25 -13.37 -3.14
CA ASP A 263 -0.44 -14.50 -3.59
C ASP A 263 0.97 -14.11 -4.06
N MET A 264 1.35 -12.82 -4.01
CA MET A 264 2.61 -12.36 -4.59
C MET A 264 3.81 -13.11 -4.00
N ALA A 265 3.75 -13.41 -2.70
CA ALA A 265 4.79 -14.15 -2.01
C ALA A 265 5.00 -15.57 -2.58
N ASP A 266 3.94 -16.20 -3.09
CA ASP A 266 4.00 -17.56 -3.64
C ASP A 266 4.83 -17.62 -4.93
N TYR A 267 4.97 -16.48 -5.61
CA TYR A 267 5.83 -16.32 -6.78
C TYR A 267 7.26 -15.92 -6.42
N LEU A 268 7.62 -15.69 -5.15
CA LEU A 268 8.93 -15.17 -4.77
C LEU A 268 9.74 -16.23 -4.01
N PRO A 269 10.22 -17.30 -4.69
CA PRO A 269 10.85 -18.43 -4.04
C PRO A 269 12.18 -18.05 -3.38
N GLY A 270 12.47 -18.67 -2.24
CA GLY A 270 13.75 -18.49 -1.54
C GLY A 270 13.95 -17.13 -0.88
N ALA A 271 12.94 -16.25 -0.93
CA ALA A 271 12.95 -14.95 -0.27
C ALA A 271 11.97 -14.93 0.90
N MET A 272 12.36 -14.28 1.99
CA MET A 272 11.41 -13.83 3.01
C MET A 272 10.88 -12.46 2.63
N SER A 273 9.61 -12.39 2.28
CA SER A 273 8.95 -11.14 1.85
C SER A 273 8.32 -10.40 3.03
N PHE A 274 8.42 -9.07 2.99
CA PHE A 274 7.91 -8.14 3.99
C PHE A 274 7.09 -7.07 3.26
N PHE A 275 5.78 -7.24 3.23
CA PHE A 275 4.86 -6.33 2.54
C PHE A 275 4.30 -5.29 3.50
N PHE A 276 4.24 -4.06 3.01
CA PHE A 276 3.44 -2.99 3.59
C PHE A 276 2.69 -2.29 2.46
N ALA A 277 1.50 -2.79 2.17
CA ALA A 277 0.72 -2.40 1.00
C ALA A 277 1.46 -2.73 -0.30
N ASP A 278 1.86 -1.72 -1.08
CA ASP A 278 2.66 -1.83 -2.29
C ASP A 278 4.17 -1.89 -2.00
N ASP A 279 4.64 -1.42 -0.84
CA ASP A 279 6.06 -1.51 -0.49
C ASP A 279 6.46 -2.97 -0.18
N LEU A 280 7.42 -3.51 -0.94
CA LEU A 280 7.98 -4.84 -0.73
C LEU A 280 9.46 -4.74 -0.35
N ALA A 281 9.83 -5.34 0.79
CA ALA A 281 11.21 -5.71 1.09
C ALA A 281 11.35 -7.25 1.06
N ALA A 282 12.32 -7.77 0.32
CA ALA A 282 12.58 -9.20 0.22
C ALA A 282 14.00 -9.51 0.72
N VAL A 283 14.13 -10.47 1.62
CA VAL A 283 15.42 -10.89 2.19
C VAL A 283 15.77 -12.26 1.64
N LEU A 284 16.93 -12.36 0.99
CA LEU A 284 17.52 -13.61 0.51
C LEU A 284 18.84 -13.85 1.23
N ALA A 285 19.12 -15.10 1.56
CA ALA A 285 20.35 -15.49 2.25
C ALA A 285 21.02 -16.66 1.50
N GLY A 286 22.36 -16.65 1.47
CA GLY A 286 23.14 -17.75 0.93
C GLY A 286 23.02 -19.01 1.79
N GLN A 287 23.31 -20.16 1.22
CA GLN A 287 23.28 -21.43 1.95
C GLN A 287 24.27 -21.44 3.12
N ILE A 288 23.79 -21.67 4.33
CA ILE A 288 24.64 -21.79 5.52
C ILE A 288 25.43 -23.11 5.47
N GLY A 289 26.67 -23.10 5.98
CA GLY A 289 27.50 -24.30 6.16
C GLY A 289 28.49 -24.61 5.03
N ILE A 290 28.51 -23.80 3.97
CA ILE A 290 29.52 -23.88 2.89
C ILE A 290 30.51 -22.72 2.97
N ARG A 291 31.58 -22.75 2.16
CA ARG A 291 32.55 -21.63 2.07
C ARG A 291 31.85 -20.32 1.68
N PHE A 292 32.23 -19.20 2.30
CA PHE A 292 31.63 -17.88 2.05
C PHE A 292 31.53 -17.52 0.56
N THR A 293 32.57 -17.81 -0.24
CA THR A 293 32.55 -17.61 -1.70
C THR A 293 31.42 -18.36 -2.38
N ASN A 294 31.17 -19.61 -1.99
CA ASN A 294 30.08 -20.42 -2.54
C ASN A 294 28.72 -19.93 -2.05
N GLN A 295 28.64 -19.39 -0.82
CA GLN A 295 27.42 -18.75 -0.32
C GLN A 295 27.05 -17.52 -1.15
N CYS A 296 28.04 -16.71 -1.54
CA CYS A 296 27.81 -15.55 -2.40
C CYS A 296 27.34 -15.95 -3.80
N ILE A 297 27.92 -17.01 -4.39
CA ILE A 297 27.51 -17.54 -5.70
C ILE A 297 26.07 -18.08 -5.65
N ASP A 298 25.73 -18.85 -4.60
CA ASP A 298 24.37 -19.33 -4.37
C ASP A 298 23.37 -18.18 -4.18
N LEU A 299 23.76 -17.16 -3.41
CA LEU A 299 22.94 -15.95 -3.20
C LEU A 299 22.69 -15.19 -4.50
N GLU A 300 23.69 -15.08 -5.38
CA GLU A 300 23.55 -14.47 -6.71
C GLU A 300 22.55 -15.24 -7.58
N TYR A 301 22.64 -16.57 -7.62
CA TYR A 301 21.68 -17.41 -8.34
C TYR A 301 20.25 -17.25 -7.80
N ARG A 302 20.08 -17.29 -6.47
CA ARG A 302 18.78 -17.10 -5.82
C ARG A 302 18.20 -15.72 -6.10
N LEU A 303 19.04 -14.69 -6.07
CA LEU A 303 18.64 -13.32 -6.34
C LEU A 303 18.18 -13.15 -7.78
N GLN A 304 18.88 -13.72 -8.76
CA GLN A 304 18.45 -13.67 -10.16
C GLN A 304 17.10 -14.36 -10.34
N ASN A 305 16.95 -15.60 -9.83
CA ASN A 305 15.67 -16.31 -9.90
C ASN A 305 14.52 -15.55 -9.24
N PHE A 306 14.78 -14.89 -8.09
CA PHE A 306 13.79 -14.02 -7.44
C PHE A 306 13.36 -12.86 -8.34
N LEU A 307 14.30 -12.18 -9.02
CA LEU A 307 14.00 -11.06 -9.91
C LEU A 307 13.23 -11.51 -11.16
N ASP A 308 13.58 -12.68 -11.71
CA ASP A 308 12.89 -13.27 -12.86
C ASP A 308 11.43 -13.60 -12.52
N GLN A 309 11.19 -14.19 -11.34
CA GLN A 309 9.84 -14.51 -10.90
C GLN A 309 9.04 -13.26 -10.50
N LEU A 310 9.70 -12.25 -9.93
CA LEU A 310 9.09 -10.95 -9.66
C LEU A 310 8.62 -10.28 -10.97
N GLU A 311 9.43 -10.36 -12.01
CA GLU A 311 9.08 -9.84 -13.34
C GLU A 311 7.91 -10.61 -13.97
N LEU A 312 7.94 -11.95 -13.88
CA LEU A 312 6.81 -12.79 -14.29
C LEU A 312 5.51 -12.37 -13.58
N TYR A 313 5.56 -12.20 -12.26
CA TYR A 313 4.41 -11.75 -11.49
C TYR A 313 3.94 -10.35 -11.91
N SER A 314 4.88 -9.43 -12.15
CA SER A 314 4.59 -8.07 -12.63
C SER A 314 3.83 -8.08 -13.96
N ILE A 315 4.20 -8.97 -14.88
CA ILE A 315 3.50 -9.16 -16.16
C ILE A 315 2.09 -9.75 -15.93
N LEU A 316 2.00 -10.85 -15.18
CA LEU A 316 0.72 -11.56 -14.95
C LEU A 316 -0.30 -10.71 -14.18
N SER A 317 0.16 -9.93 -13.20
CA SER A 317 -0.71 -9.08 -12.39
C SER A 317 -0.92 -7.69 -12.98
N VAL A 318 -0.26 -7.36 -14.10
CA VAL A 318 -0.24 -6.02 -14.70
C VAL A 318 0.16 -4.98 -13.65
N GLN A 319 1.19 -5.31 -12.86
CA GLN A 319 1.72 -4.44 -11.80
C GLN A 319 3.21 -4.20 -12.05
N PRO A 320 3.56 -3.22 -12.90
CA PRO A 320 4.94 -3.02 -13.35
C PRO A 320 5.88 -2.67 -12.19
N VAL A 321 7.01 -3.35 -12.13
CA VAL A 321 8.13 -2.97 -11.26
C VAL A 321 8.72 -1.64 -11.73
N ASN A 322 9.12 -0.81 -10.77
CA ASN A 322 9.86 0.40 -11.02
C ASN A 322 11.35 0.13 -10.86
N TYR A 323 11.98 -0.34 -11.94
CA TYR A 323 13.39 -0.75 -11.95
C TYR A 323 14.34 0.34 -11.41
N SER A 324 14.12 1.60 -11.77
CA SER A 324 14.99 2.71 -11.32
C SER A 324 14.87 3.09 -9.85
N LYS A 325 13.83 2.60 -9.15
CA LYS A 325 13.68 2.76 -7.70
C LYS A 325 13.84 1.45 -6.94
N THR A 326 14.01 0.34 -7.65
CA THR A 326 14.23 -0.97 -7.05
C THR A 326 15.72 -1.11 -6.77
N GLN A 327 16.07 -1.28 -5.50
CA GLN A 327 17.46 -1.21 -5.04
C GLN A 327 17.78 -2.39 -4.12
N ALA A 328 19.04 -2.84 -4.13
CA ALA A 328 19.51 -3.94 -3.30
C ALA A 328 20.59 -3.51 -2.31
N MET A 329 20.55 -4.12 -1.14
CA MET A 329 21.50 -3.89 -0.06
C MET A 329 22.12 -5.21 0.36
N PHE A 330 23.45 -5.30 0.33
CA PHE A 330 24.20 -6.47 0.75
C PHE A 330 24.63 -6.34 2.22
N SER A 331 24.32 -7.37 3.01
CA SER A 331 24.60 -7.44 4.45
C SER A 331 25.33 -8.74 4.77
N ALA A 332 26.46 -8.65 5.47
CA ALA A 332 27.23 -9.80 5.92
C ALA A 332 28.03 -9.46 7.18
N ARG A 333 28.29 -10.48 8.01
CA ARG A 333 29.15 -10.36 9.21
C ARG A 333 30.64 -10.22 8.86
N ALA A 334 31.08 -10.90 7.81
CA ALA A 334 32.47 -10.87 7.34
C ALA A 334 32.77 -9.54 6.62
N VAL A 335 33.94 -8.96 6.90
CA VAL A 335 34.34 -7.58 6.53
C VAL A 335 34.44 -7.36 5.01
N SER A 336 34.56 -8.42 4.22
CA SER A 336 34.68 -8.33 2.77
C SER A 336 33.31 -8.37 2.07
N TYR A 337 32.93 -7.25 1.44
CA TYR A 337 31.95 -7.29 0.37
C TYR A 337 32.50 -8.14 -0.78
N PRO A 338 31.66 -8.92 -1.48
CA PRO A 338 32.08 -9.52 -2.73
C PRO A 338 32.51 -8.40 -3.68
N ASN A 339 33.69 -8.55 -4.26
CA ASN A 339 34.24 -7.64 -5.27
C ASN A 339 34.63 -8.46 -6.50
N PRO A 340 33.90 -8.35 -7.63
CA PRO A 340 32.74 -7.46 -7.84
C PRO A 340 31.49 -7.92 -7.06
N LEU A 341 30.53 -6.99 -6.87
CA LEU A 341 29.19 -7.32 -6.41
C LEU A 341 28.46 -8.18 -7.46
N PRO A 342 27.44 -8.96 -7.05
CA PRO A 342 26.67 -9.79 -7.99
C PRO A 342 26.08 -8.96 -9.14
N GLN A 343 26.24 -9.45 -10.36
CA GLN A 343 25.74 -8.81 -11.56
C GLN A 343 24.39 -9.43 -11.93
N VAL A 344 23.33 -8.91 -11.30
CA VAL A 344 21.96 -9.38 -11.49
C VAL A 344 21.11 -8.33 -12.18
N HIS A 345 20.13 -8.81 -12.94
CA HIS A 345 19.24 -8.00 -13.74
C HIS A 345 17.78 -8.24 -13.35
N CYS A 346 16.97 -7.19 -13.42
CA CYS A 346 15.51 -7.26 -13.32
C CYS A 346 14.95 -6.69 -14.62
N GLY A 347 14.44 -7.55 -15.50
CA GLY A 347 14.25 -7.23 -16.91
C GLY A 347 15.53 -6.72 -17.56
N ASP A 348 15.42 -5.65 -18.32
CA ASP A 348 16.57 -5.03 -19.03
C ASP A 348 17.46 -4.15 -18.14
N HIS A 349 17.24 -4.11 -16.83
CA HIS A 349 17.91 -3.17 -15.92
C HIS A 349 18.84 -3.90 -14.95
N SER A 350 20.09 -3.41 -14.83
CA SER A 350 21.01 -3.85 -13.78
C SER A 350 20.52 -3.37 -12.41
N LEU A 351 20.56 -4.23 -11.42
CA LEU A 351 20.14 -3.89 -10.06
C LEU A 351 21.13 -2.89 -9.42
N GLU A 352 20.60 -1.81 -8.83
CA GLU A 352 21.42 -0.82 -8.12
C GLU A 352 21.75 -1.30 -6.71
N TRP A 353 23.04 -1.34 -6.39
CA TRP A 353 23.53 -1.70 -5.06
C TRP A 353 23.77 -0.46 -4.19
N ILE A 354 23.22 -0.47 -2.99
CA ILE A 354 23.26 0.65 -2.04
C ILE A 354 23.75 0.20 -0.67
N THR A 355 24.27 1.17 0.11
CA THR A 355 24.76 0.92 1.48
C THR A 355 23.78 1.36 2.57
N ALA A 356 22.77 2.15 2.20
CA ALA A 356 21.69 2.55 3.09
C ALA A 356 20.41 2.87 2.31
N PHE A 357 19.26 2.50 2.87
CA PHE A 357 17.95 2.71 2.25
C PHE A 357 16.94 3.28 3.24
N LYS A 358 16.00 4.11 2.77
CA LYS A 358 14.90 4.63 3.60
C LYS A 358 13.65 3.77 3.38
N TYR A 359 13.48 2.73 4.19
CA TYR A 359 12.31 1.84 4.16
C TYR A 359 11.27 2.29 5.18
N LEU A 360 10.03 2.54 4.74
CA LEU A 360 8.91 2.90 5.63
C LEU A 360 9.22 4.06 6.60
N GLY A 361 10.04 5.02 6.15
CA GLY A 361 10.46 6.16 6.98
C GLY A 361 11.74 5.95 7.79
N TYR A 362 12.22 4.72 7.95
CA TYR A 362 13.40 4.36 8.73
C TYR A 362 14.62 4.13 7.82
N TRP A 363 15.80 4.54 8.29
CA TRP A 363 17.05 4.38 7.55
C TRP A 363 17.76 3.08 7.93
N LEU A 364 17.73 2.10 7.03
CA LEU A 364 18.46 0.85 7.17
C LEU A 364 19.86 0.99 6.58
N SER A 365 20.87 0.38 7.20
CA SER A 365 22.24 0.33 6.70
C SER A 365 22.72 -1.11 6.60
N THR A 366 23.73 -1.37 5.78
CA THR A 366 24.25 -2.73 5.53
C THR A 366 24.73 -3.46 6.79
N LYS A 367 25.23 -2.71 7.79
CA LYS A 367 25.67 -3.25 9.09
C LYS A 367 24.56 -3.28 10.14
N LEU A 368 23.34 -2.84 9.79
CA LEU A 368 22.21 -2.66 10.71
C LEU A 368 22.56 -1.84 11.97
N GLY A 369 23.54 -0.95 11.89
CA GLY A 369 23.95 -0.16 13.05
C GLY A 369 22.83 0.81 13.45
N TRP A 370 22.38 0.74 14.71
CA TRP A 370 21.37 1.63 15.25
C TRP A 370 21.75 3.11 15.14
N GLY A 371 23.06 3.42 15.09
CA GLY A 371 23.55 4.79 14.96
C GLY A 371 23.02 5.57 13.76
N SER A 372 22.79 4.94 12.60
CA SER A 372 22.21 5.65 11.43
C SER A 372 20.71 5.89 11.59
N ILE A 373 19.99 4.92 12.17
CA ILE A 373 18.57 5.00 12.50
C ILE A 373 18.36 6.12 13.52
N ILE A 374 19.12 6.09 14.61
CA ILE A 374 19.06 7.06 15.70
C ILE A 374 19.43 8.44 15.18
N ARG A 375 20.63 8.64 14.59
CA ARG A 375 21.08 9.97 14.15
C ARG A 375 20.11 10.64 13.19
N LYS A 376 19.60 9.92 12.18
CA LYS A 376 18.70 10.52 11.18
C LYS A 376 17.27 10.69 11.68
N THR A 377 16.78 9.81 12.56
CA THR A 377 15.47 9.99 13.21
C THR A 377 15.51 11.18 14.17
N THR A 378 16.57 11.30 14.97
CA THR A 378 16.84 12.47 15.82
C THR A 378 16.92 13.76 15.00
N LEU A 379 17.52 13.74 13.82
CA LEU A 379 17.63 14.91 12.92
C LEU A 379 16.26 15.34 12.36
N ILE A 380 15.40 14.38 11.96
CA ILE A 380 14.02 14.67 11.54
C ILE A 380 13.21 15.23 12.70
N VAL A 381 13.36 14.68 13.91
CA VAL A 381 12.69 15.20 15.12
C VAL A 381 13.17 16.60 15.44
N HIS A 382 14.47 16.89 15.37
CA HIS A 382 14.99 18.25 15.54
C HIS A 382 14.41 19.21 14.50
N ILE A 383 14.41 18.86 13.21
CA ILE A 383 13.82 19.70 12.15
C ILE A 383 12.31 19.94 12.40
N ILE A 384 11.57 18.91 12.81
CA ILE A 384 10.14 19.04 13.11
C ILE A 384 9.94 19.91 14.36
N CYS A 385 10.71 19.68 15.42
CA CYS A 385 10.68 20.48 16.63
C CYS A 385 11.05 21.93 16.33
N ASP A 386 12.13 22.20 15.60
CA ASP A 386 12.56 23.54 15.20
C ASP A 386 11.51 24.24 14.33
N TYR A 387 10.92 23.52 13.37
CA TYR A 387 9.83 24.03 12.53
C TYR A 387 8.56 24.35 13.34
N TYR A 388 8.18 23.46 14.26
CA TYR A 388 7.05 23.70 15.16
C TYR A 388 7.38 24.78 16.21
N MET A 389 8.63 24.92 16.64
CA MET A 389 9.10 25.99 17.52
C MET A 389 9.04 27.33 16.80
N GLU A 390 9.45 27.43 15.53
CA GLU A 390 9.27 28.64 14.72
C GLU A 390 7.79 28.99 14.51
N GLN A 391 6.91 27.99 14.39
CA GLN A 391 5.45 28.18 14.27
C GLN A 391 4.79 28.55 15.61
N LEU A 392 5.23 27.95 16.73
CA LEU A 392 4.69 28.17 18.08
C LEU A 392 5.25 29.45 18.72
N LEU A 393 6.47 29.87 18.38
CA LEU A 393 6.97 31.23 18.69
C LEU A 393 6.14 32.30 17.97
N LYS A 394 5.48 31.95 16.85
CA LYS A 394 4.49 32.81 16.17
C LYS A 394 3.07 32.68 16.73
N SER A 395 2.75 31.63 17.50
CA SER A 395 1.45 31.45 18.15
C SER A 395 1.61 30.78 19.52
N CYS A 396 1.53 31.58 20.60
CA CYS A 396 1.69 31.16 21.99
C CYS A 396 0.77 29.98 22.41
N TYR A 397 1.16 28.73 22.16
CA TYR A 397 0.45 27.54 22.66
C TYR A 397 1.44 26.51 23.21
N CYS A 398 1.55 26.47 24.54
CA CYS A 398 2.50 25.62 25.28
C CYS A 398 2.06 24.14 25.38
N GLY A 399 0.76 23.82 25.19
CA GLY A 399 0.19 22.49 25.47
C GLY A 399 0.44 21.39 24.42
N THR A 400 0.88 21.73 23.20
CA THR A 400 1.18 20.72 22.16
C THR A 400 2.56 20.09 22.31
N TYR A 401 3.45 20.72 23.07
CA TYR A 401 4.82 20.25 23.31
C TYR A 401 4.86 18.95 24.13
N GLU A 402 4.14 18.90 25.25
CA GLU A 402 4.12 17.73 26.14
C GLU A 402 3.55 16.48 25.47
N LEU A 403 2.51 16.59 24.66
CA LEU A 403 1.86 15.45 24.01
C LEU A 403 2.73 14.83 22.90
N ALA A 404 3.45 15.64 22.14
CA ALA A 404 4.37 15.15 21.11
C ALA A 404 5.62 14.51 21.75
N TYR A 405 6.13 15.11 22.83
CA TYR A 405 7.32 14.64 23.54
C TYR A 405 7.05 13.37 24.37
N THR A 406 5.89 13.26 25.02
CA THR A 406 5.48 12.04 25.75
C THR A 406 5.17 10.87 24.82
N GLY A 407 4.49 11.12 23.70
CA GLY A 407 4.31 10.10 22.67
C GLY A 407 5.64 9.59 22.09
N PHE A 408 6.63 10.47 21.98
CA PHE A 408 7.99 10.13 21.58
C PHE A 408 8.74 9.32 22.65
N LEU A 409 8.73 9.73 23.92
CA LEU A 409 9.36 8.99 25.03
C LEU A 409 8.83 7.55 25.14
N ILE A 410 7.55 7.31 24.88
CA ILE A 410 6.95 5.97 24.91
C ILE A 410 7.44 5.10 23.74
N ILE A 411 7.58 5.68 22.53
CA ILE A 411 8.19 4.99 21.37
C ILE A 411 9.67 4.72 21.65
N CYS A 412 10.32 5.62 22.38
CA CYS A 412 11.70 5.48 22.77
C CYS A 412 11.86 4.35 23.81
N GLU A 413 11.15 4.36 24.92
CA GLU A 413 11.17 3.28 25.90
C GLU A 413 10.90 1.90 25.28
N GLN A 414 9.96 1.80 24.34
CA GLN A 414 9.66 0.52 23.67
C GLN A 414 10.79 0.01 22.76
N LEU A 415 11.61 0.90 22.20
CA LEU A 415 12.76 0.54 21.36
C LEU A 415 14.07 0.41 22.17
N TRP A 416 14.15 1.02 23.36
CA TRP A 416 15.38 1.17 24.14
C TRP A 416 15.56 0.19 25.31
N SER A 417 14.58 -0.67 25.60
CA SER A 417 14.69 -1.66 26.70
C SER A 417 15.75 -2.75 26.50
N SER A 418 16.47 -2.77 25.36
CA SER A 418 17.33 -3.89 24.98
C SER A 418 18.85 -3.65 24.93
N ASN A 419 19.43 -2.46 25.23
CA ASN A 419 20.91 -2.32 25.40
C ASN A 419 21.36 -0.98 26.03
N CYS A 420 21.95 -1.03 27.24
CA CYS A 420 22.36 0.14 28.04
C CYS A 420 23.77 0.73 27.75
N ASN A 421 24.64 0.08 26.98
CA ASN A 421 26.07 0.42 27.03
C ASN A 421 26.54 1.55 26.07
N GLU A 422 25.79 1.91 25.03
CA GLU A 422 26.19 3.00 24.12
C GLU A 422 25.76 4.40 24.60
N PHE A 423 24.91 4.49 25.64
CA PHE A 423 24.40 5.77 26.14
C PHE A 423 25.51 6.59 26.84
N CYS A 424 26.37 5.96 27.64
CA CYS A 424 27.40 6.68 28.41
C CYS A 424 28.38 7.48 27.54
N ASN A 425 28.58 7.12 26.28
CA ASN A 425 29.54 7.82 25.41
C ASN A 425 28.94 8.99 24.63
N LEU A 426 27.62 9.11 24.56
CA LEU A 426 26.94 10.21 23.85
C LEU A 426 26.52 11.36 24.77
N THR A 427 26.21 11.07 26.04
CA THR A 427 25.86 12.10 27.03
C THR A 427 27.06 12.97 27.42
N ILE A 428 28.28 12.44 27.38
CA ILE A 428 29.52 13.16 27.80
C ILE A 428 29.96 14.25 26.78
N LYS A 429 29.31 14.37 25.61
CA LYS A 429 29.61 15.43 24.63
C LYS A 429 28.60 16.58 24.61
N MET A 430 27.67 16.64 25.55
CA MET A 430 26.67 17.70 25.66
C MET A 430 26.63 18.38 27.04
N GLU A 431 27.78 18.43 27.74
CA GLU A 431 28.01 19.42 28.81
C GLU A 431 28.96 20.52 28.32
#